data_AF-X0VXV8-F1
#
_entry.id   AF-X0VXV8-F1
#
_cell.length_a   1.000
_cell.length_b   1.000
_cell.length_c   1.000
_cell.angle_alpha   90.00
_cell.angle_beta   90.00
_cell.angle_gamma   90.00
#
_symmetry.space_group_name_H-M   'P 1'
#
loop_
_entity.id
_entity.type
_entity.pdbx_description
1 polymer ?
#
loop_
_entity_poly.entity_id
_entity_poly.type
_entity_poly.pdbx_seq_one_letter_code
_entity_poly.pdbx_strand_id
1 'polypeptide(L)'
;MAGLDNIEMLQGRAEEVLPQLEVAPDVAILDPPRAGCRRRALAALIQLSPRRLIYVSCEPATLARDLEILCQGGYRLVAVQPVDMFPQTYHVECVATLVRGDVSPELVLASASPRRRELLFALGLDFEAVAPPGDEALPANAEDAERVAERLALKKAEAITKVSDEKTVVAADTIVVHGGTILGKPRDAEEARDMLCRLRGGEHIVITGIAVLSGRHSYIGHAATTVTMRRYSDDEVAAYIASGDALDKAGAYGIQDPYFKPAERVDG
;
A
#
# COMPACT_ATOMS: atom_id res chain seq x y z
N MET A 1 -26.30 13.90 25.84
CA MET A 1 -24.86 14.07 25.51
C MET A 1 -24.40 15.39 26.10
N ALA A 2 -24.20 15.44 27.42
CA ALA A 2 -23.57 16.59 28.06
C ALA A 2 -22.08 16.26 28.22
N GLY A 3 -21.18 17.13 27.71
CA GLY A 3 -19.72 17.01 27.91
C GLY A 3 -18.88 16.69 26.66
N LEU A 4 -19.41 16.88 25.44
CA LEU A 4 -18.61 16.77 24.21
C LEU A 4 -18.60 18.12 23.51
N ASP A 5 -17.49 18.85 23.64
CA ASP A 5 -17.32 20.23 23.14
C ASP A 5 -16.96 20.28 21.64
N ASN A 6 -16.79 19.12 21.01
CA ASN A 6 -16.38 18.92 19.61
C ASN A 6 -17.51 18.35 18.74
N ILE A 7 -18.77 18.47 19.18
CA ILE A 7 -19.94 17.96 18.46
C ILE A 7 -20.92 19.10 18.21
N GLU A 8 -21.18 19.37 16.94
CA GLU A 8 -22.29 20.22 16.51
C GLU A 8 -23.43 19.32 16.00
N MET A 9 -24.64 19.55 16.50
CA MET A 9 -25.83 18.81 16.08
C MET A 9 -26.74 19.70 15.26
N LEU A 10 -27.01 19.28 14.03
CA LEU A 10 -27.95 19.95 13.15
C LEU A 10 -29.15 19.05 12.90
N GLN A 11 -30.33 19.50 13.34
CA GLN A 11 -31.57 18.75 13.14
C GLN A 11 -32.33 19.29 11.93
N GLY A 12 -32.63 18.41 10.98
CA GLY A 12 -33.42 18.73 9.81
C GLY A 12 -33.32 17.64 8.76
N ARG A 13 -33.99 17.84 7.62
CA ARG A 13 -33.81 16.94 6.48
C ARG A 13 -32.44 17.18 5.86
N ALA A 14 -31.71 16.12 5.54
CA ALA A 14 -30.36 16.22 4.98
C ALA A 14 -30.33 17.11 3.72
N GLU A 15 -31.33 17.00 2.84
CA GLU A 15 -31.46 17.83 1.64
C GLU A 15 -31.71 19.33 1.89
N GLU A 16 -32.06 19.71 3.12
CA GLU A 16 -32.25 21.10 3.55
C GLU A 16 -31.04 21.61 4.32
N VAL A 17 -30.44 20.77 5.15
CA VAL A 17 -29.33 21.14 6.05
C VAL A 17 -27.98 21.12 5.32
N LEU A 18 -27.69 20.08 4.54
CA LEU A 18 -26.38 19.94 3.86
C LEU A 18 -26.01 21.16 3.00
N PRO A 19 -26.91 21.78 2.21
CA PRO A 19 -26.58 22.97 1.43
C PRO A 19 -26.25 24.21 2.26
N GLN A 20 -26.57 24.22 3.55
CA GLN A 20 -26.37 25.35 4.47
C GLN A 20 -25.08 25.21 5.29
N LEU A 21 -24.38 24.06 5.17
CA LEU A 21 -23.12 23.87 5.85
C LEU A 21 -22.06 24.80 5.27
N GLU A 22 -21.49 25.66 6.12
CA GLU A 22 -20.36 26.53 5.76
C GLU A 22 -19.00 25.80 5.88
N VAL A 23 -19.01 24.58 6.40
CA VAL A 23 -17.81 23.74 6.55
C VAL A 23 -17.63 22.84 5.34
N ALA A 24 -16.37 22.65 4.93
CA ALA A 24 -15.97 21.63 3.96
C ALA A 24 -15.43 20.42 4.72
N PRO A 25 -16.23 19.36 4.96
CA PRO A 25 -15.78 18.22 5.75
C PRO A 25 -14.72 17.40 5.00
N ASP A 26 -13.70 16.90 5.70
CA ASP A 26 -12.75 15.95 5.11
C ASP A 26 -13.41 14.59 4.83
N VAL A 27 -14.34 14.18 5.70
CA VAL A 27 -15.06 12.90 5.64
C VAL A 27 -16.54 13.14 5.92
N ALA A 28 -17.42 12.48 5.16
CA ALA A 28 -18.84 12.37 5.50
C ALA A 28 -19.26 10.91 5.62
N ILE A 29 -20.06 10.60 6.64
CA ILE A 29 -20.64 9.27 6.88
C ILE A 29 -22.14 9.37 6.67
N LEU A 30 -22.69 8.50 5.84
CA LEU A 30 -24.10 8.44 5.50
C LEU A 30 -24.71 7.15 6.04
N ASP A 31 -25.82 7.28 6.73
CA ASP A 31 -26.69 6.16 7.13
C ASP A 31 -28.15 6.52 6.78
N PRO A 32 -28.51 6.46 5.48
CA PRO A 32 -29.84 6.84 5.03
C PRO A 32 -30.87 5.75 5.31
N PRO A 33 -32.19 6.07 5.25
CA PRO A 33 -33.22 5.05 5.33
C PRO A 33 -33.11 4.04 4.18
N ARG A 34 -33.84 2.92 4.25
CA ARG A 34 -33.85 1.86 3.20
C ARG A 34 -34.19 2.35 1.78
N ALA A 35 -34.80 3.53 1.65
CA ALA A 35 -35.05 4.16 0.35
C ALA A 35 -33.81 4.82 -0.29
N GLY A 36 -32.70 4.88 0.45
CA GLY A 36 -31.48 5.62 0.14
C GLY A 36 -31.60 7.14 0.35
N CYS A 37 -30.58 7.87 -0.09
CA CYS A 37 -30.54 9.32 -0.04
C CYS A 37 -31.50 9.95 -1.06
N ARG A 38 -32.04 11.12 -0.71
CA ARG A 38 -32.71 11.98 -1.70
C ARG A 38 -31.67 12.52 -2.67
N ARG A 39 -32.02 12.63 -3.96
CA ARG A 39 -31.14 13.20 -5.00
C ARG A 39 -30.57 14.58 -4.62
N ARG A 40 -31.37 15.43 -3.98
CA ARG A 40 -30.93 16.76 -3.53
C ARG A 40 -29.87 16.68 -2.42
N ALA A 41 -29.96 15.69 -1.52
CA ALA A 41 -28.93 15.45 -0.51
C ALA A 41 -27.62 14.95 -1.14
N LEU A 42 -27.70 14.02 -2.11
CA LEU A 42 -26.53 13.56 -2.86
C LEU A 42 -25.87 14.71 -3.65
N ALA A 43 -26.66 15.55 -4.32
CA ALA A 43 -26.16 16.73 -5.02
C ALA A 43 -25.47 17.72 -4.08
N ALA A 44 -26.05 17.95 -2.88
CA ALA A 44 -25.43 18.78 -1.86
C ALA A 44 -24.10 18.19 -1.35
N LEU A 45 -24.03 16.87 -1.13
CA LEU A 45 -22.78 16.19 -0.77
C LEU A 45 -21.71 16.30 -1.85
N ILE A 46 -22.10 16.14 -3.12
CA ILE A 46 -21.18 16.34 -4.25
C ILE A 46 -20.64 17.76 -4.26
N GLN A 47 -21.49 18.76 -3.98
CA GLN A 47 -21.10 20.17 -3.92
C GLN A 47 -20.21 20.50 -2.72
N LEU A 48 -20.52 19.98 -1.52
CA LEU A 48 -19.66 20.10 -0.34
C LEU A 48 -18.31 19.44 -0.55
N SER A 49 -18.30 18.40 -1.38
CA SER A 49 -17.10 17.82 -1.96
C SER A 49 -16.08 17.25 -0.95
N PRO A 50 -16.53 16.53 0.12
CA PRO A 50 -15.62 15.87 1.05
C PRO A 50 -14.63 14.95 0.34
N ARG A 51 -13.43 14.83 0.92
CA ARG A 51 -12.38 13.96 0.37
C ARG A 51 -12.78 12.48 0.41
N ARG A 52 -13.53 12.07 1.43
CA ARG A 52 -14.00 10.69 1.62
C ARG A 52 -15.47 10.61 2.02
N LEU A 53 -16.18 9.65 1.43
CA LEU A 53 -17.55 9.28 1.81
C LEU A 53 -17.56 7.84 2.33
N ILE A 54 -18.27 7.60 3.43
CA ILE A 54 -18.60 6.28 3.93
C ILE A 54 -20.13 6.16 3.88
N TYR A 55 -20.64 5.22 3.09
CA TYR A 55 -22.06 4.99 2.91
C TYR A 55 -22.45 3.65 3.53
N VAL A 56 -23.35 3.68 4.50
CA VAL A 56 -23.90 2.51 5.19
C VAL A 56 -25.30 2.22 4.63
N SER A 57 -25.61 0.96 4.31
CA SER A 57 -26.91 0.58 3.79
C SER A 57 -27.23 -0.89 3.94
N CYS A 58 -28.40 -1.20 4.50
CA CYS A 58 -28.98 -2.54 4.51
C CYS A 58 -29.76 -2.90 3.23
N GLU A 59 -29.80 -2.03 2.21
CA GLU A 59 -30.56 -2.23 0.98
C GLU A 59 -29.67 -2.06 -0.27
N PRO A 60 -29.09 -3.17 -0.79
CA PRO A 60 -28.11 -3.14 -1.88
C PRO A 60 -28.58 -2.43 -3.15
N ALA A 61 -29.88 -2.51 -3.49
CA ALA A 61 -30.39 -1.90 -4.71
C ALA A 61 -30.37 -0.36 -4.64
N THR A 62 -30.77 0.21 -3.50
CA THR A 62 -30.74 1.66 -3.31
C THR A 62 -29.32 2.19 -3.08
N LEU A 63 -28.47 1.40 -2.41
CA LEU A 63 -27.04 1.67 -2.35
C LEU A 63 -26.43 1.81 -3.75
N ALA A 64 -26.63 0.82 -4.62
CA ALA A 64 -26.07 0.83 -5.98
C ALA A 64 -26.49 2.08 -6.78
N ARG A 65 -27.77 2.46 -6.70
CA ARG A 65 -28.30 3.70 -7.30
C ARG A 65 -27.58 4.95 -6.80
N ASP A 66 -27.39 5.06 -5.49
CA ASP A 66 -26.80 6.25 -4.88
C ASP A 66 -25.29 6.32 -5.13
N LEU A 67 -24.60 5.17 -5.12
CA LEU A 67 -23.20 5.06 -5.54
C LEU A 67 -23.01 5.48 -6.99
N GLU A 68 -23.92 5.11 -7.90
CA GLU A 68 -23.86 5.55 -9.30
C GLU A 68 -23.90 7.08 -9.41
N ILE A 69 -24.83 7.72 -8.69
CA ILE A 69 -24.96 9.19 -8.68
C ILE A 69 -23.69 9.85 -8.11
N LEU A 70 -23.15 9.32 -7.02
CA LEU A 70 -21.90 9.84 -6.42
C LEU A 70 -20.71 9.68 -7.38
N CYS A 71 -20.60 8.53 -8.05
CA CYS A 71 -19.55 8.29 -9.03
C CYS A 71 -19.66 9.23 -10.25
N GLN A 72 -20.87 9.46 -10.76
CA GLN A 72 -21.13 10.48 -11.79
C GLN A 72 -20.81 11.90 -11.30
N GLY A 73 -20.96 12.14 -9.99
CA GLY A 73 -20.58 13.38 -9.30
C GLY A 73 -19.08 13.53 -9.03
N GLY A 74 -18.23 12.66 -9.59
CA GLY A 74 -16.77 12.77 -9.48
C GLY A 74 -16.17 11.99 -8.31
N TYR A 75 -16.89 11.04 -7.70
CA TYR A 75 -16.29 10.11 -6.74
C TYR A 75 -15.84 8.80 -7.40
N ARG A 76 -14.92 8.11 -6.77
CA ARG A 76 -14.46 6.76 -7.11
C ARG A 76 -14.83 5.82 -5.97
N LEU A 77 -15.52 4.73 -6.28
CA LEU A 77 -15.78 3.65 -5.33
C LEU A 77 -14.48 2.89 -5.06
N VAL A 78 -14.05 2.85 -3.80
CA VAL A 78 -12.81 2.19 -3.36
C VAL A 78 -13.08 0.77 -2.89
N ALA A 79 -14.11 0.60 -2.07
CA ALA A 79 -14.47 -0.69 -1.48
C ALA A 79 -15.96 -0.75 -1.17
N VAL A 80 -16.51 -1.96 -1.18
CA VAL A 80 -17.82 -2.30 -0.61
C VAL A 80 -17.62 -3.54 0.24
N GLN A 81 -17.90 -3.41 1.54
CA GLN A 81 -17.83 -4.51 2.49
C GLN A 81 -19.25 -4.89 2.93
N PRO A 82 -19.78 -6.03 2.48
CA PRO A 82 -20.97 -6.63 3.06
C PRO A 82 -20.68 -7.17 4.46
N VAL A 83 -21.62 -6.97 5.36
CA VAL A 83 -21.63 -7.44 6.75
C VAL A 83 -22.94 -8.17 6.96
N ASP A 84 -22.85 -9.51 6.97
CA ASP A 84 -23.99 -10.37 7.28
C ASP A 84 -24.11 -10.53 8.79
N MET A 85 -24.98 -9.72 9.40
CA MET A 85 -25.29 -9.83 10.83
C MET A 85 -26.39 -10.86 11.11
N PHE A 86 -27.08 -11.35 10.08
CA PHE A 86 -28.22 -12.26 10.19
C PHE A 86 -28.17 -13.31 9.08
N PRO A 87 -27.31 -14.34 9.23
CA PRO A 87 -27.18 -15.39 8.23
C PRO A 87 -28.52 -16.01 7.88
N GLN A 88 -28.70 -16.35 6.60
CA GLN A 88 -29.95 -16.89 6.04
C GLN A 88 -31.13 -15.90 5.99
N THR A 89 -30.89 -14.60 6.15
CA THR A 89 -31.87 -13.56 5.85
C THR A 89 -31.47 -12.73 4.63
N TYR A 90 -32.37 -11.90 4.13
CA TYR A 90 -32.07 -10.94 3.07
C TYR A 90 -31.40 -9.65 3.59
N HIS A 91 -31.18 -9.54 4.91
CA HIS A 91 -30.57 -8.36 5.51
C HIS A 91 -29.05 -8.48 5.46
N VAL A 92 -28.42 -7.69 4.59
CA VAL A 92 -26.98 -7.53 4.52
C VAL A 92 -26.68 -6.06 4.66
N GLU A 93 -25.91 -5.71 5.69
CA GLU A 93 -25.44 -4.34 5.88
C GLU A 93 -24.22 -4.13 4.99
N CYS A 94 -24.20 -3.08 4.18
CA CYS A 94 -23.10 -2.79 3.28
C CYS A 94 -22.45 -1.48 3.67
N VAL A 95 -21.12 -1.49 3.83
CA VAL A 95 -20.33 -0.27 4.01
C VAL A 95 -19.55 -0.02 2.74
N ALA A 96 -19.88 1.05 2.03
CA ALA A 96 -19.19 1.49 0.82
C ALA A 96 -18.30 2.70 1.12
N THR A 97 -17.03 2.62 0.71
CA THR A 97 -16.07 3.72 0.83
C THR A 97 -15.85 4.34 -0.54
N LEU A 98 -16.07 5.65 -0.65
CA LEU A 98 -15.76 6.44 -1.85
C LEU A 98 -14.74 7.51 -1.54
N VAL A 99 -13.90 7.83 -2.52
CA VAL A 99 -12.95 8.95 -2.48
C VAL A 99 -13.23 9.88 -3.64
N ARG A 100 -13.00 11.18 -3.44
CA ARG A 100 -13.17 12.17 -4.51
C ARG A 100 -12.14 11.90 -5.63
N GLY A 101 -12.59 11.79 -6.87
CA GLY A 101 -11.81 11.31 -8.00
C GLY A 101 -10.76 12.30 -8.53
N ASP A 102 -10.87 13.58 -8.18
CA ASP A 102 -9.88 14.63 -8.41
C ASP A 102 -8.82 14.70 -7.28
N VAL A 103 -9.04 14.00 -6.16
CA VAL A 103 -8.04 13.87 -5.10
C VAL A 103 -7.08 12.77 -5.50
N SER A 104 -5.98 13.17 -6.13
CA SER A 104 -4.83 12.29 -6.27
C SER A 104 -4.39 11.82 -4.89
N PRO A 105 -4.00 10.55 -4.70
CA PRO A 105 -3.56 10.07 -3.40
C PRO A 105 -2.46 10.98 -2.85
N GLU A 106 -2.56 11.39 -1.59
CA GLU A 106 -1.49 12.13 -0.91
C GLU A 106 -0.23 11.27 -0.71
N LEU A 107 -0.29 9.99 -1.04
CA LEU A 107 0.79 9.03 -0.93
C LEU A 107 1.22 8.50 -2.31
N VAL A 108 2.51 8.55 -2.59
CA VAL A 108 3.13 7.94 -3.77
C VAL A 108 4.12 6.87 -3.33
N LEU A 109 3.96 5.66 -3.84
CA LEU A 109 4.92 4.58 -3.69
C LEU A 109 5.94 4.61 -4.85
N ALA A 110 7.18 5.00 -4.56
CA ALA A 110 8.30 5.02 -5.49
C ALA A 110 8.90 3.61 -5.68
N SER A 111 8.12 2.68 -6.26
CA SER A 111 8.55 1.30 -6.43
C SER A 111 7.80 0.59 -7.55
N ALA A 112 8.54 -0.15 -8.38
CA ALA A 112 7.98 -1.11 -9.33
C ALA A 112 7.63 -2.47 -8.69
N SER A 113 8.01 -2.71 -7.43
CA SER A 113 7.83 -4.00 -6.76
C SER A 113 6.35 -4.31 -6.46
N PRO A 114 5.78 -5.42 -7.00
CA PRO A 114 4.41 -5.83 -6.69
C PRO A 114 4.20 -6.08 -5.19
N ARG A 115 5.18 -6.70 -4.53
CA ARG A 115 5.15 -7.00 -3.08
C ARG A 115 4.98 -5.75 -2.22
N ARG A 116 5.66 -4.64 -2.55
CA ARG A 116 5.53 -3.39 -1.79
C ARG A 116 4.17 -2.73 -2.01
N ARG A 117 3.61 -2.85 -3.21
CA ARG A 117 2.25 -2.40 -3.51
C ARG A 117 1.23 -3.19 -2.69
N GLU A 118 1.36 -4.51 -2.62
CA GLU A 118 0.50 -5.36 -1.80
C GLU A 118 0.58 -5.01 -0.30
N LEU A 119 1.79 -4.78 0.23
CA LEU A 119 1.98 -4.36 1.61
C LEU A 119 1.27 -3.03 1.93
N LEU A 120 1.47 -1.99 1.12
CA LEU A 120 0.81 -0.70 1.35
C LEU A 120 -0.72 -0.81 1.18
N PHE A 121 -1.18 -1.62 0.24
CA PHE A 121 -2.61 -1.86 0.03
C PHE A 121 -3.23 -2.58 1.23
N ALA A 122 -2.54 -3.56 1.82
CA ALA A 122 -2.98 -4.26 3.02
C ALA A 122 -3.08 -3.35 4.26
N LEU A 123 -2.33 -2.23 4.29
CA LEU A 123 -2.46 -1.20 5.32
C LEU A 123 -3.69 -0.30 5.11
N GLY A 124 -4.47 -0.49 4.04
CA GLY A 124 -5.66 0.31 3.72
C GLY A 124 -5.33 1.73 3.24
N LEU A 125 -4.10 1.96 2.78
CA LEU A 125 -3.66 3.25 2.26
C LEU A 125 -4.08 3.38 0.78
N ASP A 126 -4.61 4.55 0.40
CA ASP A 126 -4.76 4.92 -1.01
C ASP A 126 -3.45 5.57 -1.46
N PHE A 127 -2.87 5.06 -2.54
CA PHE A 127 -1.58 5.53 -3.05
C PHE A 127 -1.46 5.35 -4.56
N GLU A 128 -0.61 6.17 -5.16
CA GLU A 128 -0.18 6.02 -6.55
C GLU A 128 1.16 5.28 -6.58
N ALA A 129 1.29 4.23 -7.39
CA ALA A 129 2.57 3.53 -7.55
C ALA A 129 3.30 4.06 -8.80
N VAL A 130 4.51 4.57 -8.61
CA VAL A 130 5.36 5.10 -9.69
C VAL A 130 6.69 4.36 -9.67
N ALA A 131 7.09 3.79 -10.79
CA ALA A 131 8.39 3.14 -10.92
C ALA A 131 9.51 4.20 -11.01
N PRO A 132 10.48 4.22 -10.06
CA PRO A 132 11.60 5.15 -10.14
C PRO A 132 12.55 4.74 -11.29
N PRO A 133 13.29 5.69 -11.88
CA PRO A 133 14.21 5.43 -12.98
C PRO A 133 15.46 4.67 -12.53
N GLY A 134 15.70 3.51 -13.16
CA GLY A 134 16.95 2.75 -13.09
C GLY A 134 17.29 2.09 -11.74
N ASP A 135 18.13 1.06 -11.78
CA ASP A 135 18.79 0.51 -10.58
C ASP A 135 20.19 1.14 -10.46
N GLU A 136 20.61 1.45 -9.24
CA GLU A 136 21.95 1.98 -8.97
C GLU A 136 22.96 0.84 -8.78
N ALA A 137 24.21 1.07 -9.18
CA ALA A 137 25.31 0.14 -8.90
C ALA A 137 25.54 0.02 -7.38
N LEU A 138 25.50 -1.22 -6.89
CA LEU A 138 25.78 -1.51 -5.49
C LEU A 138 27.29 -1.53 -5.23
N PRO A 139 27.78 -0.95 -4.13
CA PRO A 139 29.15 -1.19 -3.70
C PRO A 139 29.31 -2.68 -3.33
N ALA A 140 30.49 -3.24 -3.58
CA ALA A 140 30.76 -4.64 -3.28
C ALA A 140 30.92 -4.89 -1.76
N ASN A 141 31.46 -3.91 -1.02
CA ASN A 141 31.71 -4.01 0.42
C ASN A 141 30.46 -3.70 1.25
N ALA A 142 30.31 -4.43 2.37
CA ALA A 142 29.17 -4.29 3.27
C ALA A 142 29.44 -3.46 4.53
N GLU A 143 30.59 -2.77 4.64
CA GLU A 143 31.00 -2.03 5.86
C GLU A 143 29.95 -1.00 6.33
N ASP A 144 29.10 -0.50 5.41
CA ASP A 144 28.01 0.43 5.69
C ASP A 144 26.69 0.00 5.01
N ALA A 145 26.41 -1.31 4.97
CA ALA A 145 25.27 -1.85 4.22
C ALA A 145 23.92 -1.20 4.59
N GLU A 146 23.70 -0.89 5.87
CA GLU A 146 22.51 -0.14 6.35
C GLU A 146 22.37 1.21 5.66
N ARG A 147 23.44 2.01 5.67
CA ARG A 147 23.48 3.33 5.00
C ARG A 147 23.36 3.21 3.49
N VAL A 148 23.86 2.11 2.91
CA VAL A 148 23.67 1.82 1.48
C VAL A 148 22.18 1.63 1.18
N ALA A 149 21.48 0.79 1.95
CA ALA A 149 20.05 0.55 1.77
C ALA A 149 19.22 1.84 1.96
N GLU A 150 19.52 2.63 3.00
CA GLU A 150 18.90 3.93 3.26
C GLU A 150 19.09 4.91 2.09
N ARG A 151 20.32 5.03 1.59
CA ARG A 151 20.65 5.92 0.46
C ARG A 151 19.92 5.51 -0.81
N LEU A 152 19.81 4.21 -1.08
CA LEU A 152 19.09 3.70 -2.26
C LEU A 152 17.59 3.99 -2.16
N ALA A 153 16.99 3.81 -0.98
CA ALA A 153 15.61 4.17 -0.74
C ALA A 153 15.39 5.68 -0.92
N LEU A 154 16.24 6.52 -0.32
CA LEU A 154 16.15 7.98 -0.44
C LEU A 154 16.20 8.43 -1.90
N LYS A 155 17.18 7.93 -2.66
CA LYS A 155 17.31 8.29 -4.08
C LYS A 155 16.10 7.90 -4.92
N LYS A 156 15.47 6.75 -4.64
CA LYS A 156 14.22 6.36 -5.31
C LYS A 156 13.09 7.32 -5.02
N ALA A 157 12.98 7.79 -3.78
CA ALA A 157 12.01 8.81 -3.41
C ALA A 157 12.30 10.14 -4.14
N GLU A 158 13.55 10.63 -4.07
CA GLU A 158 13.98 11.88 -4.70
C GLU A 158 13.83 11.89 -6.23
N ALA A 159 13.96 10.73 -6.86
CA ALA A 159 13.80 10.61 -8.31
C ALA A 159 12.36 10.90 -8.78
N ILE A 160 11.37 10.76 -7.90
CA ILE A 160 9.96 11.03 -8.23
C ILE A 160 9.36 12.21 -7.47
N THR A 161 10.04 12.78 -6.47
CA THR A 161 9.54 13.99 -5.77
C THR A 161 9.37 15.18 -6.72
N LYS A 162 10.22 15.31 -7.75
CA LYS A 162 10.06 16.34 -8.80
C LYS A 162 8.76 16.21 -9.61
N VAL A 163 8.11 15.04 -9.56
CA VAL A 163 6.81 14.78 -10.20
C VAL A 163 5.65 15.12 -9.25
N SER A 164 5.94 15.38 -7.97
CA SER A 164 4.99 15.26 -6.88
C SER A 164 5.31 16.19 -5.70
N ASP A 165 5.52 17.48 -5.99
CA ASP A 165 5.97 18.50 -5.00
C ASP A 165 5.01 18.71 -3.80
N GLU A 166 3.78 18.19 -3.86
CA GLU A 166 2.78 18.31 -2.78
C GLU A 166 2.34 16.97 -2.15
N LYS A 167 2.90 15.83 -2.56
CA LYS A 167 2.53 14.52 -1.98
C LYS A 167 3.62 13.93 -1.09
N THR A 168 3.21 13.05 -0.20
CA THR A 168 4.11 12.18 0.56
C THR A 168 4.62 11.06 -0.35
N VAL A 169 5.93 10.94 -0.50
CA VAL A 169 6.59 9.88 -1.28
C VAL A 169 7.19 8.87 -0.33
N VAL A 170 6.87 7.58 -0.52
CA VAL A 170 7.47 6.46 0.19
C VAL A 170 8.27 5.61 -0.79
N ALA A 171 9.52 5.34 -0.45
CA ALA A 171 10.39 4.45 -1.19
C ALA A 171 11.02 3.43 -0.26
N ALA A 172 11.39 2.29 -0.82
CA ALA A 172 12.18 1.30 -0.12
C ALA A 172 13.16 0.63 -1.06
N ASP A 173 14.28 0.20 -0.50
CA ASP A 173 15.25 -0.65 -1.17
C ASP A 173 15.70 -1.78 -0.27
N THR A 174 16.02 -2.93 -0.86
CA THR A 174 16.33 -4.14 -0.10
C THR A 174 17.60 -4.75 -0.65
N ILE A 175 18.56 -4.95 0.25
CA ILE A 175 19.84 -5.60 -0.05
C ILE A 175 20.02 -6.84 0.81
N VAL A 176 20.82 -7.78 0.31
CA VAL A 176 21.20 -9.00 1.04
C VAL A 176 22.70 -8.94 1.32
N VAL A 177 23.12 -9.19 2.56
CA VAL A 177 24.52 -9.17 2.98
C VAL A 177 24.92 -10.56 3.44
N HIS A 178 25.92 -11.13 2.79
CA HIS A 178 26.47 -12.44 3.14
C HIS A 178 28.00 -12.42 3.08
N GLY A 179 28.66 -12.81 4.17
CA GLY A 179 30.12 -12.87 4.25
C GLY A 179 30.81 -11.53 3.94
N GLY A 180 30.25 -10.41 4.38
CA GLY A 180 30.79 -9.06 4.13
C GLY A 180 30.58 -8.53 2.71
N THR A 181 29.83 -9.24 1.86
CA THR A 181 29.51 -8.83 0.47
C THR A 181 28.04 -8.50 0.34
N ILE A 182 27.72 -7.43 -0.40
CA ILE A 182 26.34 -7.11 -0.78
C ILE A 182 25.96 -7.91 -2.04
N LEU A 183 24.84 -8.64 -1.96
CA LEU A 183 24.24 -9.37 -3.06
C LEU A 183 23.05 -8.58 -3.61
N GLY A 184 23.20 -8.09 -4.83
CA GLY A 184 22.13 -7.44 -5.60
C GLY A 184 21.19 -8.43 -6.27
N LYS A 185 20.46 -7.94 -7.29
CA LYS A 185 19.74 -8.81 -8.21
C LYS A 185 20.76 -9.53 -9.11
N PRO A 186 20.58 -10.82 -9.41
CA PRO A 186 21.45 -11.52 -10.35
C PRO A 186 21.24 -10.98 -11.77
N ARG A 187 22.31 -10.93 -12.57
CA ARG A 187 22.29 -10.53 -13.98
C ARG A 187 21.69 -11.62 -14.87
N ASP A 188 21.89 -12.88 -14.48
CA ASP A 188 21.48 -14.05 -15.23
C ASP A 188 21.22 -15.26 -14.31
N ALA A 189 20.78 -16.36 -14.91
CA ALA A 189 20.47 -17.60 -14.22
C ALA A 189 21.70 -18.26 -13.56
N GLU A 190 22.90 -18.07 -14.12
CA GLU A 190 24.12 -18.65 -13.57
C GLU A 190 24.51 -17.93 -12.27
N GLU A 191 24.46 -16.59 -12.29
CA GLU A 191 24.70 -15.78 -11.10
C GLU A 191 23.63 -16.01 -10.02
N ALA A 192 22.36 -16.21 -10.41
CA ALA A 192 21.30 -16.59 -9.49
C ALA A 192 21.60 -17.92 -8.77
N ARG A 193 22.07 -18.93 -9.53
CA ARG A 193 22.47 -20.22 -8.98
C ARG A 193 23.64 -20.09 -8.01
N ASP A 194 24.66 -19.31 -8.38
CA ASP A 194 25.84 -19.11 -7.53
C ASP A 194 25.47 -18.39 -6.23
N MET A 195 24.59 -17.39 -6.29
CA MET A 195 24.05 -16.72 -5.10
C MET A 195 23.31 -17.73 -4.20
N LEU A 196 22.38 -18.50 -4.75
CA LEU A 196 21.61 -19.50 -3.99
C LEU A 196 22.49 -20.60 -3.40
N CYS A 197 23.53 -21.05 -4.11
CA CYS A 197 24.49 -22.01 -3.58
C CYS A 197 25.31 -21.43 -2.42
N ARG A 198 25.70 -20.16 -2.46
CA ARG A 198 26.43 -19.48 -1.37
C ARG A 198 25.56 -19.32 -0.12
N LEU A 199 24.28 -19.02 -0.28
CA LEU A 199 23.36 -18.80 0.83
C LEU A 199 22.87 -20.11 1.48
N ARG A 200 22.93 -21.24 0.76
CA ARG A 200 22.39 -22.54 1.18
C ARG A 200 22.90 -22.97 2.56
N GLY A 201 21.97 -23.27 3.47
CA GLY A 201 22.30 -23.77 4.81
C GLY A 201 23.05 -22.77 5.70
N GLY A 202 23.26 -21.54 5.24
CA GLY A 202 23.98 -20.50 5.94
C GLY A 202 23.06 -19.40 6.46
N GLU A 203 23.68 -18.40 7.08
CA GLU A 203 23.00 -17.19 7.54
C GLU A 203 23.44 -15.98 6.71
N HIS A 204 22.51 -15.06 6.53
CA HIS A 204 22.74 -13.76 5.91
C HIS A 204 21.79 -12.72 6.50
N ILE A 205 22.10 -11.45 6.28
CA ILE A 205 21.30 -10.33 6.75
C ILE A 205 20.56 -9.73 5.56
N VAL A 206 19.25 -9.55 5.69
CA VAL A 206 18.42 -8.80 4.76
C VAL A 206 18.19 -7.42 5.36
N ILE A 207 18.57 -6.37 4.64
CA ILE A 207 18.40 -5.00 5.11
C ILE A 207 17.45 -4.30 4.15
N THR A 208 16.36 -3.74 4.68
CA THR A 208 15.45 -2.88 3.94
C THR A 208 15.58 -1.45 4.42
N GLY A 209 16.08 -0.57 3.56
CA GLY A 209 16.03 0.88 3.76
C GLY A 209 14.67 1.42 3.35
N ILE A 210 14.16 2.39 4.11
CA ILE A 210 12.91 3.10 3.85
C ILE A 210 13.19 4.60 3.87
N ALA A 211 12.63 5.30 2.91
CA ALA A 211 12.61 6.76 2.87
C ALA A 211 11.19 7.28 2.69
N VAL A 212 10.82 8.27 3.49
CA VAL A 212 9.55 8.99 3.40
C VAL A 212 9.85 10.47 3.25
N LEU A 213 9.38 11.09 2.16
CA LEU A 213 9.55 12.52 1.88
C LEU A 213 8.18 13.18 1.84
N SER A 214 7.96 14.24 2.62
CA SER A 214 6.68 14.96 2.67
C SER A 214 6.92 16.45 2.89
N GLY A 215 6.85 17.23 1.80
CA GLY A 215 7.18 18.66 1.83
C GLY A 215 8.59 18.92 2.37
N ARG A 216 8.68 19.53 3.56
CA ARG A 216 9.95 19.82 4.25
C ARG A 216 10.41 18.72 5.22
N HIS A 217 9.57 17.72 5.46
CA HIS A 217 9.88 16.63 6.35
C HIS A 217 10.44 15.44 5.58
N SER A 218 11.44 14.79 6.16
CA SER A 218 11.96 13.52 5.68
C SER A 218 12.19 12.56 6.83
N TYR A 219 11.92 11.29 6.57
CA TYR A 219 12.31 10.18 7.42
C TYR A 219 13.12 9.20 6.59
N ILE A 220 14.26 8.78 7.11
CA ILE A 220 15.13 7.77 6.51
C ILE A 220 15.50 6.81 7.64
N GLY A 221 15.37 5.52 7.39
CA GLY A 221 15.75 4.49 8.33
C GLY A 221 15.81 3.13 7.65
N HIS A 222 16.12 2.11 8.44
CA HIS A 222 16.20 0.74 7.94
C HIS A 222 15.65 -0.26 8.95
N ALA A 223 15.36 -1.45 8.45
CA ALA A 223 15.15 -2.65 9.24
C ALA A 223 16.09 -3.75 8.75
N ALA A 224 16.70 -4.48 9.68
CA ALA A 224 17.60 -5.59 9.39
C ALA A 224 17.01 -6.89 9.97
N THR A 225 17.05 -7.95 9.19
CA THR A 225 16.52 -9.26 9.56
C THR A 225 17.57 -10.32 9.25
N THR A 226 17.85 -11.19 10.22
CA THR A 226 18.72 -12.35 10.01
C THR A 226 17.88 -13.49 9.44
N VAL A 227 18.35 -14.10 8.36
CA VAL A 227 17.69 -15.23 7.71
C VAL A 227 18.65 -16.41 7.69
N THR A 228 18.20 -17.53 8.24
CA THR A 228 18.88 -18.83 8.15
C THR A 228 18.24 -19.62 7.01
N MET A 229 19.03 -20.03 6.02
CA MET A 229 18.53 -20.77 4.86
C MET A 229 18.47 -22.27 5.13
N ARG A 230 17.47 -22.95 4.56
CA ARG A 230 17.46 -24.41 4.49
C ARG A 230 18.63 -24.93 3.66
N ARG A 231 18.92 -26.22 3.81
CA ARG A 231 19.78 -26.98 2.89
C ARG A 231 18.98 -27.57 1.72
N TYR A 232 18.46 -26.71 0.86
CA TYR A 232 17.78 -27.13 -0.38
C TYR A 232 18.74 -27.80 -1.38
N SER A 233 18.20 -28.67 -2.24
CA SER A 233 18.97 -29.41 -3.25
C SER A 233 19.30 -28.56 -4.49
N ASP A 234 20.20 -29.08 -5.33
CA ASP A 234 20.49 -28.47 -6.65
C ASP A 234 19.27 -28.52 -7.58
N ASP A 235 18.45 -29.56 -7.47
CA ASP A 235 17.20 -29.70 -8.24
C ASP A 235 16.17 -28.63 -7.83
N GLU A 236 16.05 -28.33 -6.52
CA GLU A 236 15.20 -27.24 -6.02
C GLU A 236 15.67 -25.88 -6.57
N VAL A 237 16.99 -25.63 -6.58
CA VAL A 237 17.57 -24.39 -7.15
C VAL A 237 17.28 -24.27 -8.64
N ALA A 238 17.49 -25.34 -9.40
CA ALA A 238 17.24 -25.35 -10.84
C ALA A 238 15.76 -25.10 -11.16
N ALA A 239 14.85 -25.75 -10.43
CA ALA A 239 13.41 -25.56 -10.59
C ALA A 239 12.97 -24.12 -10.26
N TYR A 240 13.52 -23.53 -9.20
CA TYR A 240 13.21 -22.16 -8.79
C TYR A 240 13.73 -21.12 -9.79
N ILE A 241 14.94 -21.29 -10.31
CA ILE A 241 15.46 -20.39 -11.36
C ILE A 241 14.63 -20.52 -12.64
N ALA A 242 14.21 -21.74 -12.99
CA ALA A 242 13.37 -21.99 -14.16
C ALA A 242 11.97 -21.37 -14.07
N SER A 243 11.47 -21.05 -12.86
CA SER A 243 10.20 -20.31 -12.71
C SER A 243 10.31 -18.84 -13.15
N GLY A 244 11.54 -18.30 -13.22
CA GLY A 244 11.82 -16.90 -13.51
C GLY A 244 11.79 -15.99 -12.28
N ASP A 245 11.37 -16.50 -11.11
CA ASP A 245 11.20 -15.69 -9.91
C ASP A 245 12.51 -15.27 -9.24
N ALA A 246 13.65 -15.88 -9.60
CA ALA A 246 14.92 -15.54 -8.96
C ALA A 246 15.47 -14.17 -9.41
N LEU A 247 15.21 -13.76 -10.66
CA LEU A 247 16.01 -12.72 -11.33
C LEU A 247 15.71 -11.28 -10.87
N ASP A 248 14.51 -11.01 -10.36
CA ASP A 248 14.11 -9.66 -9.95
C ASP A 248 14.36 -9.36 -8.46
N LYS A 249 15.03 -10.28 -7.74
CA LYS A 249 15.16 -10.26 -6.27
C LYS A 249 16.61 -10.19 -5.83
N ALA A 250 16.90 -9.34 -4.83
CA ALA A 250 18.21 -9.29 -4.21
C ALA A 250 18.55 -10.63 -3.54
N GLY A 251 19.77 -11.12 -3.76
CA GLY A 251 20.19 -12.46 -3.30
C GLY A 251 19.52 -13.61 -4.07
N ALA A 252 18.82 -13.32 -5.16
CA ALA A 252 18.17 -14.29 -6.04
C ALA A 252 17.05 -15.13 -5.42
N TYR A 253 16.42 -14.68 -4.32
CA TYR A 253 15.31 -15.42 -3.69
C TYR A 253 14.18 -14.55 -3.16
N GLY A 254 13.00 -15.15 -3.02
CA GLY A 254 11.85 -14.60 -2.31
C GLY A 254 11.50 -15.48 -1.12
N ILE A 255 11.49 -14.91 0.10
CA ILE A 255 11.18 -15.68 1.32
C ILE A 255 9.74 -16.21 1.36
N GLN A 256 8.82 -15.51 0.69
CA GLN A 256 7.40 -15.85 0.58
C GLN A 256 7.10 -16.86 -0.54
N ASP A 257 8.12 -17.39 -1.23
CA ASP A 257 7.89 -18.32 -2.33
C ASP A 257 7.17 -19.59 -1.82
N PRO A 258 5.97 -19.91 -2.33
CA PRO A 258 5.14 -20.99 -1.80
C PRO A 258 5.69 -22.38 -2.09
N TYR A 259 6.61 -22.52 -3.06
CA TYR A 259 7.19 -23.80 -3.45
C TYR A 259 8.63 -23.94 -2.97
N PHE A 260 9.48 -22.95 -3.27
CA PHE A 260 10.89 -22.99 -2.93
C PHE A 260 11.13 -22.79 -1.44
N LYS A 261 10.30 -22.02 -0.71
CA LYS A 261 10.36 -21.83 0.76
C LYS A 261 11.80 -21.82 1.33
N PRO A 262 12.69 -20.91 0.91
CA PRO A 262 14.13 -21.06 1.11
C PRO A 262 14.59 -20.96 2.57
N ALA A 263 13.85 -20.25 3.43
CA ALA A 263 14.24 -19.97 4.80
C ALA A 263 13.85 -21.10 5.77
N GLU A 264 14.78 -21.44 6.66
CA GLU A 264 14.55 -22.30 7.83
C GLU A 264 14.11 -21.47 9.04
N ARG A 265 14.74 -20.30 9.24
CA ARG A 265 14.45 -19.39 10.36
C ARG A 265 14.61 -17.93 9.92
N VAL A 266 13.82 -17.06 10.55
CA VAL A 266 13.83 -15.61 10.33
C VAL A 266 13.76 -14.92 11.69
N ASP A 267 14.73 -14.04 11.97
CA ASP A 267 14.83 -13.29 13.22
C ASP A 267 14.96 -11.78 12.91
N GLY A 268 13.92 -11.00 13.19
CA GLY A 268 13.89 -9.54 12.98
C GLY A 268 12.52 -8.92 13.18
#